data_AF-A0A1I0QKG7-F1
#
_entry.id   AF-A0A1I0QKG7-F1
#
_cell.length_a   1.000
_cell.length_b   1.000
_cell.length_c   1.000
_cell.angle_alpha   90.00
_cell.angle_beta   90.00
_cell.angle_gamma   90.00
#
_symmetry.space_group_name_H-M   'P 1'
#
loop_
_entity.id
_entity.type
_entity.pdbx_description
1 polymer ?
#
loop_
_entity_poly.entity_id
_entity_poly.type
_entity_poly.pdbx_seq_one_letter_code
_entity_poly.pdbx_strand_id
1 'polypeptide(L)'
;MSHVNGYPDFARFVEQAAAAQALAWRGMERVADLQLQAMEGHARAATGLIADAMVAPDAEALRAVLARGGELQREGVQRNASVAGDILDVAVSTATSLGALVGPPARA
;
A
#
# COMPACT_ATOMS: atom_id res chain seq x y z
N MET A 1 -19.70 -16.63 43.57
CA MET A 1 -20.46 -15.49 43.01
C MET A 1 -19.53 -14.71 42.09
N SER A 2 -19.62 -14.94 40.78
CA SER A 2 -19.05 -14.04 39.78
C SER A 2 -20.21 -13.58 38.90
N HIS A 3 -20.80 -12.44 39.26
CA HIS A 3 -21.66 -11.74 38.31
C HIS A 3 -20.75 -11.24 37.20
N VAL A 4 -20.62 -12.03 36.14
CA VAL A 4 -20.12 -11.54 34.86
C VAL A 4 -21.10 -10.46 34.44
N ASN A 5 -20.68 -9.20 34.57
CA ASN A 5 -21.48 -8.09 34.10
C ASN A 5 -21.47 -8.15 32.57
N GLY A 6 -22.41 -8.89 31.97
CA GLY A 6 -22.42 -9.19 30.54
C GLY A 6 -22.56 -7.96 29.64
N TYR A 7 -23.09 -6.85 30.16
CA TYR A 7 -23.26 -5.61 29.40
C TYR A 7 -21.92 -4.87 29.13
N PRO A 8 -21.08 -4.54 30.13
CA PRO A 8 -19.77 -3.93 29.87
C PRO A 8 -18.82 -4.85 29.09
N ASP A 9 -18.90 -6.17 29.28
CA ASP A 9 -18.10 -7.10 28.49
C ASP A 9 -18.52 -7.13 27.02
N PHE A 10 -19.83 -7.11 26.74
CA PHE A 10 -20.35 -7.01 25.38
C PHE A 10 -20.02 -5.66 24.74
N ALA A 11 -20.16 -4.55 25.47
CA ALA A 11 -19.81 -3.22 24.98
C ALA A 11 -18.33 -3.13 24.59
N ARG A 12 -17.43 -3.62 25.45
CA ARG A 12 -15.98 -3.69 25.17
C ARG A 12 -15.67 -4.55 23.95
N PHE A 13 -16.34 -5.69 23.79
CA PHE A 13 -16.18 -6.52 22.60
C PHE A 13 -16.59 -5.78 21.32
N VAL A 14 -17.75 -5.12 21.32
CA VAL A 14 -18.24 -4.35 20.17
C VAL A 14 -17.28 -3.21 19.83
N GLU A 15 -16.76 -2.49 20.82
CA GLU A 15 -15.75 -1.44 20.63
C GLU A 15 -14.47 -1.98 20.00
N GLN A 16 -13.95 -3.11 20.49
CA GLN A 16 -12.76 -3.77 19.94
C GLN A 16 -13.00 -4.27 18.50
N ALA A 17 -14.15 -4.87 18.22
CA ALA A 17 -14.51 -5.33 16.88
C ALA A 17 -14.64 -4.17 15.89
N ALA A 18 -15.27 -3.06 16.30
CA ALA A 18 -15.38 -1.85 15.49
C ALA A 18 -14.00 -1.23 15.22
N ALA A 19 -13.13 -1.17 16.23
CA ALA A 19 -11.76 -0.68 16.09
C ALA A 19 -10.93 -1.56 15.13
N ALA A 20 -11.05 -2.89 15.24
CA ALA A 20 -10.39 -3.84 14.35
C ALA A 20 -10.86 -3.68 12.90
N GLN A 21 -12.18 -3.54 12.70
CA GLN A 21 -12.74 -3.30 11.37
C GLN A 21 -12.25 -1.98 10.78
N ALA A 22 -12.28 -0.88 11.54
CA ALA A 22 -11.80 0.42 11.07
C ALA A 22 -10.31 0.39 10.70
N LEU A 23 -9.50 -0.33 11.49
CA LEU A 23 -8.08 -0.52 11.22
C LEU A 23 -7.84 -1.32 9.94
N ALA A 24 -8.58 -2.39 9.72
CA ALA A 24 -8.51 -3.17 8.48
C ALA A 24 -8.87 -2.32 7.25
N TRP A 25 -9.92 -1.50 7.34
CA TRP A 25 -10.29 -0.55 6.28
C TRP A 25 -9.17 0.44 5.96
N ARG A 26 -8.54 1.05 6.97
CA ARG A 26 -7.41 1.96 6.79
C ARG A 26 -6.20 1.27 6.14
N GLY A 27 -5.94 0.02 6.52
CA GLY A 27 -4.90 -0.78 5.87
C GLY A 27 -5.18 -0.99 4.37
N MET A 28 -6.41 -1.35 4.02
CA MET A 28 -6.82 -1.51 2.61
C MET A 28 -6.75 -0.20 1.82
N GLU A 29 -7.19 0.91 2.41
CA GLU A 29 -7.09 2.24 1.80
C GLU A 29 -5.64 2.60 1.50
N ARG A 30 -4.73 2.35 2.46
CA ARG A 30 -3.30 2.61 2.27
C ARG A 30 -2.68 1.76 1.15
N VAL A 31 -3.08 0.49 1.04
CA VAL A 31 -2.64 -0.39 -0.06
C VAL A 31 -3.18 0.13 -1.41
N ALA A 32 -4.45 0.57 -1.46
CA ALA A 32 -5.03 1.13 -2.67
C ALA A 32 -4.31 2.41 -3.12
N ASP A 33 -3.97 3.30 -2.18
CA ASP A 33 -3.19 4.51 -2.44
C ASP A 33 -1.83 4.18 -3.06
N LEU A 34 -1.12 3.19 -2.51
CA LEU A 34 0.18 2.74 -3.04
C LEU A 34 0.04 2.19 -4.47
N GLN A 35 -1.02 1.43 -4.76
CA GLN A 35 -1.29 0.93 -6.11
C GLN A 35 -1.61 2.07 -7.08
N LEU A 36 -2.41 3.05 -6.67
CA LEU A 36 -2.72 4.22 -7.49
C LEU A 36 -1.47 5.05 -7.80
N GLN A 37 -0.62 5.30 -6.79
CA GLN A 37 0.65 6.00 -6.99
C GLN A 37 1.57 5.27 -7.98
N ALA A 38 1.63 3.93 -7.90
CA ALA A 38 2.39 3.13 -8.85
C ALA A 38 1.84 3.26 -10.28
N MET A 39 0.52 3.20 -10.45
CA MET A 39 -0.14 3.39 -11.74
C MET A 39 0.10 4.79 -12.31
N GLU A 40 -0.02 5.84 -11.49
CA GLU A 40 0.27 7.21 -11.90
C GLU A 40 1.72 7.38 -12.33
N GLY A 41 2.66 6.77 -11.58
CA GLY A 41 4.08 6.77 -11.94
C GLY A 41 4.33 6.12 -13.29
N HIS A 42 3.72 4.97 -13.55
CA HIS A 42 3.82 4.26 -14.83
C HIS A 42 3.21 5.07 -15.97
N ALA A 43 2.03 5.65 -15.76
CA ALA A 43 1.35 6.49 -16.74
C ALA A 43 2.20 7.74 -17.09
N ARG A 44 2.73 8.45 -16.09
CA ARG A 44 3.61 9.62 -16.32
C ARG A 44 4.86 9.23 -17.11
N ALA A 45 5.50 8.12 -16.78
CA ALA A 45 6.68 7.64 -17.50
C ALA A 45 6.34 7.29 -18.97
N ALA A 46 5.24 6.58 -19.21
CA ALA A 46 4.80 6.22 -20.55
C ALA A 46 4.41 7.46 -21.39
N THR A 47 3.64 8.38 -20.83
CA THR A 47 3.27 9.63 -21.52
C THR A 47 4.49 10.49 -21.81
N GLY A 48 5.46 10.56 -20.88
CA GLY A 48 6.74 11.25 -21.08
C GLY A 48 7.52 10.68 -22.27
N LEU A 49 7.65 9.34 -22.36
CA LEU A 49 8.32 8.69 -23.49
C LEU A 49 7.61 8.96 -24.83
N ILE A 50 6.29 8.90 -24.85
CA ILE A 50 5.50 9.19 -26.07
C ILE A 50 5.70 10.65 -26.49
N ALA A 51 5.68 11.58 -25.53
CA ALA A 51 5.92 13.00 -25.79
C ALA A 51 7.34 13.23 -26.33
N ASP A 52 8.35 12.65 -25.68
CA ASP A 52 9.76 12.74 -26.12
C ASP A 52 9.95 12.16 -27.53
N ALA A 53 9.26 11.06 -27.86
CA ALA A 53 9.30 10.46 -29.19
C ALA A 53 8.66 11.35 -30.27
N MET A 54 7.54 12.02 -29.97
CA MET A 54 6.84 12.89 -30.92
C MET A 54 7.64 14.13 -31.31
N VAL A 55 8.51 14.63 -30.42
CA VAL A 55 9.33 15.82 -30.64
C VAL A 55 10.76 15.52 -31.06
N ALA A 56 11.12 14.23 -31.22
CA ALA A 56 12.46 13.80 -31.60
C ALA A 56 12.81 14.29 -33.02
N PRO A 57 13.83 15.17 -33.18
CA PRO A 57 14.15 15.77 -34.48
C PRO A 57 14.87 14.84 -35.45
N ASP A 58 15.51 13.78 -34.95
CA ASP A 58 16.34 12.88 -35.74
C ASP A 58 16.43 11.46 -35.13
N ALA A 59 17.14 10.58 -35.84
CA ALA A 59 17.33 9.20 -35.45
C ALA A 59 18.14 9.03 -34.15
N GLU A 60 19.01 9.99 -33.82
CA GLU A 60 19.81 9.93 -32.60
C GLU A 60 18.97 10.31 -31.38
N ALA A 61 18.11 11.33 -31.51
CA ALA A 61 17.10 11.66 -30.51
C ALA A 61 16.13 10.50 -30.27
N LEU A 62 15.70 9.80 -31.33
CA LEU A 62 14.84 8.62 -31.17
C LEU A 62 15.55 7.47 -30.44
N ARG A 63 16.85 7.25 -30.70
CA ARG A 63 17.66 6.27 -29.94
C ARG A 63 17.79 6.65 -28.47
N ALA A 64 17.93 7.94 -28.16
CA ALA A 64 17.96 8.41 -26.79
C ALA A 64 16.64 8.14 -26.05
N VAL A 65 15.48 8.31 -26.72
CA VAL A 65 14.17 7.95 -26.15
C VAL A 65 14.07 6.45 -25.88
N LEU A 66 14.55 5.61 -26.79
CA LEU A 66 14.57 4.15 -26.60
C LEU A 66 15.49 3.72 -25.45
N ALA A 67 16.67 4.32 -25.36
CA ALA A 67 17.59 4.09 -24.25
C ALA A 67 16.93 4.46 -22.90
N ARG A 68 16.29 5.64 -22.84
CA ARG A 68 15.53 6.08 -21.67
C ARG A 68 14.39 5.12 -21.33
N GLY A 69 13.71 4.57 -22.34
CA GLY A 69 12.70 3.52 -22.14
C GLY A 69 13.26 2.26 -21.45
N GLY A 70 14.45 1.81 -21.86
CA GLY A 70 15.15 0.70 -21.23
C GLY A 70 15.56 0.99 -19.78
N GLU A 71 16.00 2.21 -19.49
CA GLU A 71 16.28 2.66 -18.12
C GLU A 71 15.02 2.69 -17.26
N LEU A 72 13.93 3.29 -17.76
CA LEU A 72 12.64 3.34 -17.08
C LEU A 72 12.07 1.95 -16.79
N GLN A 73 12.34 0.95 -17.62
CA GLN A 73 11.98 -0.44 -17.34
C GLN A 73 12.72 -0.99 -16.12
N ARG A 74 14.04 -0.75 -16.03
CA ARG A 74 14.84 -1.19 -14.87
C ARG A 74 14.41 -0.47 -13.59
N GLU A 75 14.21 0.84 -13.66
CA GLU A 75 13.67 1.60 -12.54
C GLU A 75 12.26 1.14 -12.18
N GLY A 76 11.43 0.76 -13.16
CA GLY A 76 10.10 0.20 -12.95
C GLY A 76 10.13 -1.08 -12.13
N VAL A 77 11.11 -1.97 -12.37
CA VAL A 77 11.32 -3.17 -11.54
C VAL A 77 11.66 -2.80 -10.09
N GLN A 78 12.56 -1.84 -9.90
CA GLN A 78 12.94 -1.38 -8.55
C GLN A 78 11.76 -0.72 -7.83
N ARG A 79 10.99 0.13 -8.52
CA ARG A 79 9.78 0.77 -8.00
C ARG A 79 8.72 -0.27 -7.62
N ASN A 80 8.47 -1.27 -8.47
CA ASN A 80 7.51 -2.33 -8.18
C ASN A 80 7.93 -3.17 -6.97
N ALA A 81 9.22 -3.46 -6.82
CA ALA A 81 9.73 -4.14 -5.64
C ALA A 81 9.56 -3.29 -4.37
N SER A 82 9.79 -1.97 -4.46
CA SER A 82 9.54 -1.03 -3.35
C SER A 82 8.07 -1.01 -2.95
N VAL A 83 7.15 -0.86 -3.92
CA VAL A 83 5.70 -0.85 -3.64
C VAL A 83 5.23 -2.16 -3.03
N ALA A 84 5.77 -3.30 -3.46
CA ALA A 84 5.49 -4.59 -2.83
C ALA A 84 5.97 -4.63 -1.37
N GLY A 85 7.15 -4.06 -1.08
CA GLY A 85 7.65 -3.87 0.28
C GLY A 85 6.73 -2.99 1.12
N ASP A 86 6.32 -1.83 0.61
CA ASP A 86 5.44 -0.89 1.31
C ASP A 86 4.07 -1.53 1.63
N ILE A 87 3.52 -2.32 0.71
CA ILE A 87 2.28 -3.08 0.94
C ILE A 87 2.45 -4.12 2.06
N LEU A 88 3.58 -4.83 2.07
CA LEU A 88 3.88 -5.80 3.14
C LEU A 88 4.02 -5.10 4.49
N ASP A 89 4.69 -3.95 4.53
CA ASP A 89 4.83 -3.15 5.74
C ASP A 89 3.48 -2.66 6.28
N VAL A 90 2.58 -2.22 5.40
CA VAL A 90 1.18 -1.88 5.78
C VAL A 90 0.47 -3.10 6.35
N ALA A 91 0.62 -4.28 5.74
CA ALA A 91 0.00 -5.51 6.21
C ALA A 91 0.54 -5.93 7.60
N VAL A 92 1.86 -5.89 7.80
CA VAL A 92 2.50 -6.19 9.09
C VAL A 92 2.06 -5.21 10.16
N SER A 93 2.08 -3.90 9.87
CA SER A 93 1.63 -2.86 10.80
C SER A 93 0.16 -3.03 11.20
N THR A 94 -0.70 -3.36 10.23
CA THR A 94 -2.11 -3.66 10.47
C THR A 94 -2.27 -4.89 11.37
N ALA A 95 -1.55 -5.97 11.09
CA ALA A 95 -1.59 -7.19 11.91
C ALA A 95 -1.08 -6.97 13.33
N THR A 96 0.02 -6.22 13.50
CA THR A 96 0.55 -5.85 14.83
C THR A 96 -0.46 -5.01 15.60
N SER A 97 -1.09 -4.03 14.95
CA SER A 97 -2.09 -3.17 15.57
C SER A 97 -3.37 -3.93 15.95
N LEU A 98 -3.79 -4.89 15.13
CA LEU A 98 -4.88 -5.82 15.46
C LEU A 98 -4.52 -6.70 16.66
N GLY A 99 -3.30 -7.23 16.72
CA GLY A 99 -2.81 -8.00 17.87
C GLY A 99 -2.80 -7.19 19.17
N ALA A 100 -2.48 -5.90 19.09
CA ALA A 100 -2.52 -4.99 20.25
C ALA A 100 -3.95 -4.74 20.77
N LEU A 101 -4.97 -4.77 19.89
CA LEU A 101 -6.39 -4.60 20.29
C LEU A 101 -6.92 -5.75 21.16
N VAL A 102 -6.35 -6.95 21.03
CA VAL A 102 -6.79 -8.14 21.78
C VAL A 102 -6.25 -8.16 23.21
N GLY A 103 -5.16 -7.42 23.50
CA GLY A 103 -4.52 -7.37 24.82
C GLY A 103 -3.89 -8.71 25.25
N PRO A 104 -2.98 -8.73 26.26
CA PRO A 104 -2.48 -9.98 26.82
C PRO A 104 -3.63 -10.78 27.47
N PRO A 105 -3.61 -12.12 27.41
CA PRO A 105 -4.67 -12.95 27.99
C PRO A 105 -4.86 -12.58 29.46
N ALA A 106 -6.12 -12.36 29.87
CA ALA A 106 -6.47 -12.23 31.27
C ALA A 106 -5.97 -13.50 31.98
N ARG A 107 -4.95 -13.36 32.84
CA ARG A 107 -4.40 -14.46 33.62
C ARG A 107 -5.55 -15.15 34.36
N ALA A 108 -5.69 -16.45 34.14
CA ALA A 108 -6.56 -17.33 34.90
C ALA A 108 -6.05 -17.49 36.33
#